data_AF-A0A2L2YSS7-F1
#
_entry.id   AF-A0A2L2YSS7-F1
#
_cell.length_a   1.000
_cell.length_b   1.000
_cell.length_c   1.000
_cell.angle_alpha   90.00
_cell.angle_beta   90.00
_cell.angle_gamma   90.00
#
_symmetry.space_group_name_H-M   'P 1'
#
loop_
_entity.id
_entity.type
_entity.pdbx_description
1 polymer ?
#
loop_
_entity_poly.entity_id
_entity_poly.type
_entity_poly.pdbx_seq_one_letter_code
_entity_poly.pdbx_strand_id
1 'polypeptide(L)'
;WCDSTIVLHWIKGSASKWKQFVSNRVTEIQAITDPSVWRHCTGKDNPADLLTRGISCKDLISSRKWFHGPAWLSNSEDTWSCNQESEIEADIVELESESRTKVLVSSTIVCAKLIDPDRYSSLRKLLRVTAWVLRFVHLLKTKLQPKGSLTSDELNRAELFWIKFVQNEAFHEDKNNLIAKKPLSKDSILLCLNPFLD
;
A
#
# COMPACT_ATOMS: atom_id res chain seq x y z
N TRP A 1 28.99 4.60 7.55
CA TRP A 1 29.29 5.85 6.83
C TRP A 1 28.63 5.78 5.46
N CYS A 2 28.08 6.90 4.97
CA CYS A 2 27.42 7.02 3.68
C CYS A 2 27.73 8.39 3.06
N ASP A 3 27.91 8.47 1.75
CA ASP A 3 28.11 9.72 1.02
C ASP A 3 26.83 10.32 0.43
N SER A 4 25.74 9.57 0.44
CA SER A 4 24.42 10.09 0.11
C SER A 4 23.74 10.62 1.37
N THR A 5 23.61 11.95 1.43
CA THR A 5 22.84 12.64 2.48
C THR A 5 21.36 12.24 2.45
N ILE A 6 20.79 12.00 1.26
CA ILE A 6 19.43 11.50 1.08
C ILE A 6 19.26 10.14 1.75
N VAL A 7 20.14 9.18 1.47
CA VAL A 7 20.08 7.85 2.10
C VAL A 7 20.27 7.95 3.60
N LEU A 8 21.20 8.80 4.06
CA LEU A 8 21.42 9.03 5.49
C LEU A 8 20.16 9.56 6.18
N HIS A 9 19.43 10.46 5.54
CA HIS A 9 18.16 10.97 6.02
C HIS A 9 17.08 9.89 6.06
N TRP A 10 16.98 9.04 5.04
CA TRP A 10 16.06 7.91 5.05
C TRP A 10 16.34 6.96 6.23
N ILE A 11 17.62 6.65 6.50
CA ILE A 11 18.06 5.78 7.60
C ILE A 11 17.76 6.40 8.97
N LYS A 12 18.02 7.71 9.15
CA LYS A 12 17.72 8.43 10.40
C LYS A 12 16.21 8.68 10.62
N GLY A 13 15.42 8.70 9.53
CA GLY A 13 13.98 8.92 9.57
C GLY A 13 13.14 7.68 9.88
N SER A 14 11.81 7.85 9.89
CA SER A 14 10.87 6.73 10.04
C SER A 14 10.68 6.01 8.70
N ALA A 15 11.07 4.72 8.63
CA ALA A 15 10.92 3.89 7.44
C ALA A 15 9.51 3.91 6.83
N SER A 16 8.49 4.06 7.67
CA SER A 16 7.07 4.05 7.26
C SER A 16 6.65 5.24 6.39
N LYS A 17 7.45 6.31 6.35
CA LYS A 17 7.20 7.51 5.54
C LYS A 17 7.60 7.34 4.08
N TRP A 18 8.44 6.36 3.77
CA TRP A 18 9.01 6.18 2.43
C TRP A 18 8.21 5.22 1.56
N LYS A 19 8.41 5.30 0.23
CA LYS A 19 7.85 4.33 -0.74
C LYS A 19 8.29 2.91 -0.40
N GLN A 20 7.47 1.90 -0.72
CA GLN A 20 7.66 0.50 -0.30
C GLN A 20 9.09 -0.02 -0.51
N PHE A 21 9.71 0.31 -1.66
CA PHE A 21 11.07 -0.10 -1.99
C PHE A 21 12.13 0.44 -1.01
N VAL A 22 12.03 1.72 -0.65
CA VAL A 22 12.93 2.39 0.30
C VAL A 22 12.57 1.98 1.72
N SER A 23 11.28 1.94 2.06
CA SER A 23 10.76 1.53 3.36
C SER A 23 11.30 0.17 3.80
N ASN A 24 11.19 -0.85 2.94
CA ASN A 24 11.67 -2.19 3.24
C ASN A 24 13.17 -2.21 3.57
N ARG A 25 14.00 -1.54 2.77
CA ARG A 25 15.46 -1.49 2.96
C ARG A 25 15.85 -0.72 4.21
N VAL A 26 15.19 0.40 4.46
CA VAL A 26 15.43 1.18 5.69
C VAL A 26 15.02 0.35 6.90
N THR A 27 13.90 -0.37 6.87
CA THR A 27 13.51 -1.28 7.95
C THR A 27 14.55 -2.38 8.19
N GLU A 28 15.08 -2.99 7.14
CA GLU A 28 16.16 -3.99 7.28
C GLU A 28 17.42 -3.38 7.92
N ILE A 29 17.86 -2.20 7.47
CA ILE A 29 19.03 -1.50 8.02
C ILE A 29 18.81 -1.15 9.50
N GLN A 30 17.63 -0.62 9.85
CA GLN A 30 17.26 -0.24 11.21
C GLN A 30 17.11 -1.45 12.14
N ALA A 31 16.86 -2.64 11.60
CA ALA A 31 16.78 -3.87 12.38
C ALA A 31 18.17 -4.41 12.79
N ILE A 32 19.22 -4.07 12.05
CA ILE A 32 20.59 -4.57 12.28
C ILE A 32 21.55 -3.52 12.82
N THR A 33 21.25 -2.23 12.67
CA THR A 33 22.10 -1.12 13.10
C THR A 33 21.27 0.02 13.67
N ASP A 34 21.80 0.69 14.69
CA ASP A 34 21.20 1.90 15.23
C ASP A 34 21.32 3.06 14.22
N PRO A 35 20.23 3.75 13.86
CA PRO A 35 20.28 4.90 12.96
C PRO A 35 21.28 5.99 13.37
N SER A 36 21.50 6.18 14.68
CA SER A 36 22.39 7.21 15.23
C SER A 36 23.86 6.97 14.91
N VAL A 37 24.29 5.73 14.66
CA VAL A 37 25.68 5.42 14.32
C VAL A 37 26.03 5.71 12.86
N TRP A 38 25.03 6.00 12.03
CA TRP A 38 25.26 6.36 10.63
C TRP A 38 25.70 7.82 10.51
N ARG A 39 26.87 8.01 9.88
CA ARG A 39 27.51 9.31 9.65
C ARG A 39 27.75 9.56 8.16
N HIS A 40 27.83 10.85 7.79
CA HIS A 40 28.13 11.27 6.42
C HIS A 40 29.64 11.28 6.15
N CYS A 41 30.08 10.72 5.03
CA CYS A 41 31.44 10.92 4.49
C CYS A 41 31.32 11.59 3.12
N THR A 42 32.23 12.50 2.76
CA THR A 42 32.15 13.10 1.41
C THR A 42 32.37 12.04 0.33
N GLY A 43 31.73 12.18 -0.84
CA GLY A 43 31.91 11.23 -1.95
C GLY A 43 33.37 11.12 -2.42
N LYS A 44 34.18 12.17 -2.25
CA LYS A 44 35.63 12.13 -2.52
C LYS A 44 36.38 11.20 -1.57
N ASP A 45 35.88 11.04 -0.35
CA ASP A 45 36.48 10.21 0.71
C ASP A 45 35.87 8.81 0.79
N ASN A 46 34.76 8.55 0.11
CA ASN A 46 34.12 7.25 0.06
C ASN A 46 34.97 6.24 -0.74
N PRO A 47 35.54 5.20 -0.11
CA PRO A 47 36.34 4.21 -0.83
C PRO A 47 35.49 3.33 -1.76
N ALA A 48 34.19 3.17 -1.51
CA ALA A 48 33.30 2.37 -2.34
C ALA A 48 33.19 2.91 -3.77
N ASP A 49 33.34 4.23 -3.93
CA ASP A 49 33.31 4.91 -5.23
C ASP A 49 34.41 4.44 -6.19
N LEU A 50 35.55 3.96 -5.66
CA LEU A 50 36.64 3.43 -6.49
C LEU A 50 36.21 2.19 -7.28
N LEU A 51 35.42 1.30 -6.66
CA LEU A 51 34.94 0.11 -7.33
C LEU A 51 33.72 0.39 -8.21
N THR A 52 32.80 1.24 -7.77
CA THR A 52 31.57 1.53 -8.54
C THR A 52 31.85 2.35 -9.79
N ARG A 53 32.85 3.25 -9.77
CA ARG A 53 33.27 4.03 -10.96
C ARG A 53 34.28 3.30 -11.85
N GLY A 54 34.91 2.26 -11.32
CA GLY A 54 35.96 1.50 -11.99
C GLY A 54 37.36 2.03 -11.69
N ILE A 55 38.26 1.10 -11.34
CA ILE A 55 39.66 1.34 -11.06
C ILE A 55 40.49 0.17 -11.61
N SER A 56 41.69 0.42 -12.10
CA SER A 56 42.57 -0.65 -12.57
C SER A 56 43.05 -1.51 -11.40
N CYS A 57 43.34 -2.80 -11.63
CA CYS A 57 43.88 -3.68 -10.57
C CYS A 57 45.19 -3.13 -9.99
N LYS A 58 46.03 -2.51 -10.83
CA LYS A 58 47.30 -1.92 -10.41
C LYS A 58 47.07 -0.75 -9.45
N ASP A 59 46.17 0.15 -9.79
CA ASP A 59 45.86 1.32 -8.95
C ASP A 59 45.11 0.93 -7.68
N LEU A 60 44.27 -0.12 -7.74
CA LEU A 60 43.56 -0.66 -6.58
C LEU A 60 44.54 -1.24 -5.56
N ILE A 61 45.52 -2.05 -5.99
CA ILE A 61 46.54 -2.64 -5.10
C ILE A 61 47.36 -1.53 -4.41
N SER A 62 47.60 -0.41 -5.10
CA SER A 62 48.29 0.75 -4.54
C SER A 62 47.37 1.74 -3.79
N SER A 63 46.06 1.49 -3.74
CA SER A 63 45.09 2.43 -3.17
C SER A 63 45.06 2.39 -1.65
N ARG A 64 45.76 3.33 -1.02
CA ARG A 64 45.68 3.51 0.44
C ARG A 64 44.25 3.77 0.92
N LYS A 65 43.46 4.53 0.15
CA LYS A 65 42.07 4.87 0.48
C LYS A 65 41.18 3.63 0.57
N TRP A 66 41.37 2.65 -0.32
CA TRP A 66 40.61 1.40 -0.30
C TRP A 66 40.92 0.56 0.94
N PHE A 67 42.21 0.35 1.23
CA PHE A 67 42.63 -0.54 2.31
C PHE A 67 42.61 0.07 3.71
N HIS A 68 42.78 1.40 3.83
CA HIS A 68 42.89 2.09 5.11
C HIS A 68 41.77 3.10 5.36
N GLY A 69 40.90 3.35 4.37
CA GLY A 69 39.89 4.39 4.44
C GLY A 69 40.48 5.82 4.36
N PRO A 70 39.63 6.83 4.60
CA PRO A 70 40.07 8.22 4.64
C PRO A 70 40.90 8.52 5.89
N ALA A 71 41.90 9.39 5.75
CA ALA A 71 42.87 9.67 6.81
C ALA A 71 42.23 10.21 8.11
N TRP A 72 41.15 10.98 7.98
CA TRP A 72 40.45 11.55 9.14
C TRP A 72 39.75 10.49 10.01
N LEU A 73 39.43 9.31 9.46
CA LEU A 73 38.77 8.23 10.20
C LEU A 73 39.72 7.58 11.22
N SER A 74 41.03 7.70 11.01
CA SER A 74 42.06 7.22 11.96
C SER A 74 42.31 8.19 13.11
N ASN A 75 41.77 9.40 13.06
CA ASN A 75 41.90 10.39 14.13
C ASN A 75 40.80 10.19 15.19
N SER A 76 40.90 10.88 16.34
CA SER A 76 39.86 10.88 17.37
C SER A 76 38.50 11.27 16.78
N GLU A 77 37.44 10.66 17.26
CA GLU A 77 36.06 10.90 16.81
C GLU A 77 35.65 12.39 16.93
N ASP A 78 36.19 13.11 17.91
CA ASP A 78 35.98 14.54 18.11
C ASP A 78 36.48 15.41 16.95
N THR A 79 37.41 14.88 16.15
CA THR A 79 38.06 15.59 15.04
C THR A 79 37.47 15.24 13.68
N TRP A 80 36.48 14.35 13.64
CA TRP A 80 35.85 13.97 12.38
C TRP A 80 35.07 15.15 11.81
N SER A 81 35.44 15.57 10.60
CA SER A 81 34.88 16.76 9.92
C SER A 81 33.41 16.59 9.47
N CYS A 82 32.71 15.55 9.94
CA CYS A 82 31.38 15.14 9.52
C CYS A 82 30.23 15.73 10.35
N ASN A 83 30.51 16.62 11.31
CA ASN A 83 29.50 17.26 12.17
C ASN A 83 28.67 18.35 11.46
N GLN A 84 28.85 18.55 10.16
CA GLN A 84 27.90 19.33 9.38
C GLN A 84 26.73 18.42 9.01
N GLU A 85 25.78 18.28 9.94
CA GLU A 85 24.41 17.98 9.58
C GLU A 85 23.92 19.16 8.74
N SER A 86 24.21 19.11 7.44
CA SER A 86 23.52 19.95 6.48
C SER A 86 22.04 19.58 6.60
N GLU A 87 21.25 20.45 7.22
CA GLU A 87 19.80 20.42 7.17
C GLU A 87 19.42 20.21 5.69
N ILE A 88 18.93 19.02 5.36
CA ILE A 88 18.42 18.78 4.03
C ILE A 88 17.19 19.66 3.92
N GLU A 89 17.25 20.66 3.04
CA GLU A 89 16.13 21.53 2.70
C GLU A 89 14.88 20.69 2.50
N ALA A 90 13.84 21.02 3.27
CA ALA A 90 12.59 20.30 3.37
C ALA A 90 11.87 20.09 2.01
N ASP A 91 12.24 20.86 0.99
CA ASP A 91 11.63 20.85 -0.34
C ASP A 91 11.88 19.55 -1.13
N ILE A 92 12.97 18.80 -0.88
CA ILE A 92 13.19 17.50 -1.54
C ILE A 92 12.33 16.40 -0.90
N VAL A 93 11.99 16.55 0.39
CA VAL A 93 11.21 15.57 1.16
C VAL A 93 9.75 15.51 0.69
N GLU A 94 9.20 16.64 0.23
CA GLU A 94 7.80 16.73 -0.19
C GLU A 94 7.51 15.95 -1.50
N LEU A 95 8.52 15.73 -2.34
CA LEU A 95 8.36 15.01 -3.62
C LEU A 95 8.32 13.48 -3.49
N GLU A 96 8.91 12.91 -2.42
CA GLU A 96 8.93 11.44 -2.22
C GLU A 96 7.96 10.96 -1.15
N SER A 97 7.58 11.82 -0.21
CA SER A 97 6.37 11.62 0.57
C SER A 97 5.17 11.92 -0.33
N GLU A 98 4.93 11.06 -1.33
CA GLU A 98 3.59 10.95 -1.89
C GLU A 98 2.68 10.82 -0.68
N SER A 99 1.90 11.88 -0.47
CA SER A 99 0.88 11.93 0.54
C SER A 99 0.21 10.58 0.44
N ARG A 100 0.19 9.79 1.52
CA ARG A 100 -0.73 8.67 1.61
C ARG A 100 -2.10 9.32 1.60
N THR A 101 -2.55 9.71 0.41
CA THR A 101 -3.90 10.11 0.11
C THR A 101 -4.64 8.87 0.49
N LYS A 102 -5.19 8.88 1.71
CA LYS A 102 -6.19 7.94 2.11
C LYS A 102 -7.35 8.27 1.19
N VAL A 103 -7.29 7.72 -0.02
CA VAL A 103 -8.41 7.73 -0.94
C VAL A 103 -9.45 6.95 -0.18
N LEU A 104 -10.39 7.68 0.42
CA LEU A 104 -11.61 7.10 0.91
C LEU A 104 -12.34 6.63 -0.34
N VAL A 105 -12.02 5.42 -0.80
CA VAL A 105 -12.81 4.75 -1.81
C VAL A 105 -14.13 4.43 -1.13
N SER A 106 -15.10 5.31 -1.30
CA SER A 106 -16.50 4.98 -1.05
C SER A 106 -16.83 3.87 -2.03
N SER A 107 -16.61 2.63 -1.57
CA SER A 107 -16.96 1.44 -2.34
C SER A 107 -18.47 1.32 -2.22
N THR A 108 -19.22 2.03 -3.06
CA THR A 108 -20.48 1.44 -3.51
C THR A 108 -20.07 0.13 -4.14
N ILE A 109 -20.42 -0.97 -3.48
CA ILE A 109 -20.06 -2.32 -3.90
C ILE A 109 -20.78 -2.55 -5.24
N VAL A 110 -20.13 -2.17 -6.34
CA VAL A 110 -20.50 -2.66 -7.67
C VAL A 110 -19.75 -3.98 -7.86
N CYS A 111 -19.97 -4.94 -6.97
CA CYS A 111 -19.48 -6.31 -7.15
C CYS A 111 -20.05 -6.94 -8.43
N ALA A 112 -21.16 -6.41 -8.93
CA ALA A 112 -21.81 -6.82 -10.17
C ALA A 112 -20.90 -6.79 -11.40
N LYS A 113 -19.96 -5.84 -11.50
CA LYS A 113 -19.02 -5.81 -12.62
C LYS A 113 -17.82 -6.75 -12.45
N LEU A 114 -17.54 -7.18 -11.22
CA LEU A 114 -16.39 -8.05 -10.92
C LEU A 114 -16.76 -9.54 -11.03
N ILE A 115 -18.00 -9.88 -10.69
CA ILE A 115 -18.53 -11.24 -10.78
C ILE A 115 -19.62 -11.23 -11.83
N ASP A 116 -19.34 -11.82 -12.98
CA ASP A 116 -20.31 -12.00 -14.05
C ASP A 116 -21.12 -13.31 -13.80
N PRO A 117 -22.43 -13.23 -13.52
CA PRO A 117 -23.25 -14.40 -13.21
C PRO A 117 -23.41 -15.34 -14.42
N ASP A 118 -23.37 -14.83 -15.65
CA ASP A 118 -23.57 -15.62 -16.87
C ASP A 118 -22.43 -16.62 -17.12
N ARG A 119 -21.28 -16.41 -16.47
CA ARG A 119 -20.13 -17.32 -16.51
C ARG A 119 -20.25 -18.52 -15.57
N TYR A 120 -21.36 -18.65 -14.85
CA TYR A 120 -21.57 -19.72 -13.87
C TYR A 120 -22.79 -20.59 -14.24
N SER A 121 -22.55 -21.86 -14.51
CA SER A 121 -23.60 -22.86 -14.74
C SER A 121 -24.20 -23.44 -13.44
N SER A 122 -23.78 -22.95 -12.28
CA SER A 122 -24.25 -23.45 -10.98
C SER A 122 -24.44 -22.30 -10.00
N LEU A 123 -25.68 -22.11 -9.53
CA LEU A 123 -26.02 -21.14 -8.50
C LEU A 123 -25.18 -21.34 -7.23
N ARG A 124 -25.03 -22.60 -6.78
CA ARG A 124 -24.21 -22.92 -5.61
C ARG A 124 -22.75 -22.46 -5.78
N LYS A 125 -22.18 -22.60 -6.99
CA LYS A 125 -20.82 -22.12 -7.28
C LYS A 125 -20.76 -20.60 -7.24
N LEU A 126 -21.72 -19.93 -7.87
CA LEU A 126 -21.83 -18.46 -7.86
C LEU A 126 -21.90 -17.92 -6.43
N LEU A 127 -22.82 -18.43 -5.61
CA LEU A 127 -22.99 -18.01 -4.22
C LEU A 127 -21.72 -18.20 -3.39
N ARG A 128 -21.02 -19.32 -3.56
CA ARG A 128 -19.76 -19.59 -2.85
C ARG A 128 -18.66 -18.62 -3.26
N VAL A 129 -18.50 -18.35 -4.56
CA VAL A 129 -17.51 -17.38 -5.03
C VAL A 129 -17.82 -15.98 -4.51
N THR A 130 -19.08 -15.55 -4.61
CA THR A 130 -19.53 -14.26 -4.08
C THR A 130 -19.30 -14.17 -2.58
N ALA A 131 -19.60 -15.22 -1.80
CA ALA A 131 -19.37 -15.25 -0.36
C ALA A 131 -17.87 -15.10 -0.01
N TRP A 132 -16.97 -15.75 -0.75
CA TRP A 132 -15.53 -15.59 -0.58
C TRP A 132 -15.05 -14.17 -0.88
N VAL A 133 -15.55 -13.56 -1.97
CA VAL A 133 -15.24 -12.19 -2.33
C VAL A 133 -15.72 -11.22 -1.25
N LEU A 134 -16.95 -11.39 -0.76
CA LEU A 134 -17.50 -10.57 0.33
C LEU A 134 -16.71 -10.73 1.64
N ARG A 135 -16.29 -11.96 1.97
CA ARG A 135 -15.41 -12.24 3.12
C ARG A 135 -14.08 -11.51 2.95
N PHE A 136 -13.45 -11.58 1.78
CA PHE A 136 -12.21 -10.86 1.50
C PHE A 136 -12.36 -9.34 1.65
N VAL A 137 -13.44 -8.75 1.13
CA VAL A 137 -13.74 -7.33 1.33
C VAL A 137 -13.94 -7.00 2.81
N HIS A 138 -14.57 -7.89 3.58
CA HIS A 138 -14.70 -7.72 5.03
C HIS A 138 -13.34 -7.76 5.74
N LEU A 139 -12.44 -8.68 5.36
CA LEU A 139 -11.05 -8.75 5.88
C LEU A 139 -10.25 -7.48 5.63
N LEU A 140 -10.50 -6.79 4.50
CA LEU A 140 -9.85 -5.50 4.22
C LEU A 140 -10.39 -4.37 5.10
N LYS A 141 -11.65 -4.48 5.55
CA LYS A 141 -12.33 -3.46 6.36
C LYS A 141 -12.16 -3.67 7.87
N THR A 142 -11.96 -4.91 8.32
CA THR A 142 -11.87 -5.26 9.74
C THR A 142 -10.57 -6.02 10.02
N LYS A 143 -9.97 -5.82 11.20
CA LYS A 143 -8.82 -6.64 11.65
C LYS A 143 -9.21 -8.07 12.06
N LEU A 144 -10.45 -8.48 11.83
CA LEU A 144 -10.95 -9.79 12.20
C LEU A 144 -10.63 -10.77 11.08
N GLN A 145 -10.09 -11.93 11.45
CA GLN A 145 -9.74 -13.00 10.52
C GLN A 145 -10.66 -14.21 10.76
N PRO A 146 -11.88 -14.25 10.19
CA PRO A 146 -12.68 -15.46 10.19
C PRO A 146 -11.89 -16.60 9.51
N LYS A 147 -11.56 -17.64 10.28
CA LYS A 147 -10.86 -18.84 9.82
C LYS A 147 -11.86 -19.96 9.52
N GLY A 148 -11.54 -20.79 8.54
CA GLY A 148 -12.30 -22.00 8.21
C GLY A 148 -13.26 -21.84 7.03
N SER A 149 -14.18 -22.80 6.89
CA SER A 149 -15.17 -22.87 5.81
C SER A 149 -16.12 -21.66 5.80
N LEU A 150 -16.79 -21.44 4.67
CA LEU A 150 -17.88 -20.46 4.57
C LEU A 150 -19.01 -20.84 5.53
N THR A 151 -19.54 -19.86 6.25
CA THR A 151 -20.70 -20.04 7.12
C THR A 151 -22.01 -19.93 6.32
N SER A 152 -23.10 -20.46 6.87
CA SER A 152 -24.43 -20.30 6.28
C SER A 152 -24.82 -18.83 6.13
N ASP A 153 -24.46 -17.98 7.10
CA ASP A 153 -24.74 -16.54 7.04
C ASP A 153 -24.01 -15.85 5.88
N GLU A 154 -22.80 -16.29 5.54
CA GLU A 154 -22.07 -15.75 4.40
C GLU A 154 -22.70 -16.14 3.06
N LEU A 155 -23.23 -17.36 2.97
CA LEU A 155 -23.97 -17.81 1.80
C LEU A 155 -25.30 -17.05 1.69
N ASN A 156 -26.03 -16.86 2.80
CA ASN A 156 -27.26 -16.07 2.82
C ASN A 156 -27.00 -14.61 2.40
N ARG A 157 -25.90 -14.01 2.86
CA ARG A 157 -25.51 -12.66 2.43
C ARG A 157 -25.18 -12.60 0.94
N ALA A 158 -24.50 -13.61 0.40
CA ALA A 158 -24.21 -13.71 -1.02
C ALA A 158 -25.50 -13.88 -1.85
N GLU A 159 -26.47 -14.64 -1.36
CA GLU A 159 -27.77 -14.81 -2.00
C GLU A 159 -28.59 -13.51 -2.00
N LEU A 160 -28.71 -12.87 -0.84
CA LEU A 160 -29.38 -11.57 -0.72
C LEU A 160 -28.73 -10.50 -1.61
N PHE A 161 -27.41 -10.54 -1.78
CA PHE A 161 -26.71 -9.66 -2.71
C PHE A 161 -27.23 -9.83 -4.14
N TRP A 162 -27.34 -11.08 -4.63
CA TRP A 162 -27.83 -11.35 -5.99
C TRP A 162 -29.32 -11.06 -6.16
N ILE A 163 -30.14 -11.33 -5.14
CA ILE A 163 -31.56 -10.95 -5.16
C ILE A 163 -31.69 -9.44 -5.31
N LYS A 164 -30.97 -8.66 -4.47
CA LYS A 164 -30.99 -7.19 -4.53
C LYS A 164 -30.43 -6.66 -5.85
N PHE A 165 -29.47 -7.36 -6.44
CA PHE A 165 -28.92 -7.03 -7.75
C PHE A 165 -29.98 -7.18 -8.86
N VAL A 166 -30.61 -8.35 -8.96
CA VAL A 166 -31.66 -8.61 -9.98
C VAL A 166 -32.88 -7.72 -9.78
N GLN A 167 -33.31 -7.51 -8.53
CA GLN A 167 -34.38 -6.55 -8.21
C GLN A 167 -34.03 -5.14 -8.70
N ASN A 168 -32.77 -4.72 -8.53
CA ASN A 168 -32.32 -3.42 -9.01
C ASN A 168 -32.26 -3.37 -10.53
N GLU A 169 -31.82 -4.41 -11.23
CA GLU A 169 -31.79 -4.40 -12.70
C GLU A 169 -33.20 -4.40 -13.30
N ALA A 170 -34.09 -5.26 -12.80
CA ALA A 170 -35.44 -5.41 -13.34
C ALA A 170 -36.39 -4.26 -12.94
N PHE A 171 -36.25 -3.72 -11.72
CA PHE A 171 -37.22 -2.79 -11.13
C PHE A 171 -36.56 -1.50 -10.60
N HIS A 172 -35.47 -1.02 -11.24
CA HIS A 172 -34.79 0.20 -10.78
C HIS A 172 -35.73 1.41 -10.69
N GLU A 173 -36.64 1.58 -11.65
CA GLU A 173 -37.58 2.71 -11.68
C GLU A 173 -38.56 2.65 -10.51
N ASP A 174 -39.19 1.49 -10.31
CA ASP A 174 -40.10 1.26 -9.18
C ASP A 174 -39.39 1.44 -7.84
N LYS A 175 -38.17 0.91 -7.70
CA LYS A 175 -37.34 1.09 -6.51
C LYS A 175 -37.03 2.56 -6.26
N ASN A 176 -36.66 3.32 -7.28
CA ASN A 176 -36.39 4.75 -7.17
C ASN A 176 -37.65 5.53 -6.77
N ASN A 177 -38.81 5.16 -7.32
CA ASN A 177 -40.10 5.76 -6.95
C ASN A 177 -40.45 5.47 -5.49
N LEU A 178 -40.27 4.24 -5.02
CA LEU A 178 -40.49 3.86 -3.62
C LEU A 178 -39.54 4.62 -2.67
N ILE A 179 -38.26 4.75 -3.02
CA ILE A 179 -37.28 5.55 -2.24
C ILE A 179 -37.73 7.01 -2.16
N ALA A 180 -38.22 7.56 -3.29
CA ALA A 180 -38.71 8.94 -3.37
C ALA A 180 -40.14 9.13 -2.80
N LYS A 181 -40.76 8.08 -2.24
CA LYS A 181 -42.16 8.05 -1.77
C LYS A 181 -43.16 8.52 -2.84
N LYS A 182 -42.88 8.22 -4.10
CA LYS A 182 -43.76 8.47 -5.25
C LYS A 182 -44.60 7.23 -5.55
N PRO A 183 -45.80 7.40 -6.12
CA PRO A 183 -46.55 6.26 -6.65
C PRO A 183 -45.74 5.55 -7.74
N LEU A 184 -45.93 4.24 -7.84
CA LEU A 184 -45.33 3.42 -8.89
C LEU A 184 -45.88 3.81 -10.27
N SER A 185 -45.15 3.45 -11.31
CA SER A 185 -45.64 3.63 -12.68
C SER A 185 -46.92 2.82 -12.89
N LYS A 186 -47.86 3.37 -13.69
CA LYS A 186 -49.11 2.68 -14.04
C LYS A 186 -48.86 1.39 -14.84
N ASP A 187 -47.71 1.33 -15.51
CA ASP A 187 -47.30 0.19 -16.32
C ASP A 187 -46.46 -0.83 -15.51
N SER A 188 -46.18 -0.56 -14.23
CA SER A 188 -45.44 -1.48 -13.38
C SER A 188 -46.27 -2.70 -13.02
N ILE A 189 -45.71 -3.88 -13.27
CA ILE A 189 -46.28 -5.16 -12.82
C ILE A 189 -46.34 -5.25 -11.28
N LEU A 190 -45.55 -4.45 -10.57
CA LEU A 190 -45.53 -4.41 -9.11
C LEU A 190 -46.66 -3.56 -8.54
N LEU A 191 -47.35 -2.75 -9.35
CA LEU A 191 -48.42 -1.86 -8.89
C LEU A 191 -49.52 -2.60 -8.11
N CYS A 192 -49.88 -3.81 -8.58
CA CYS A 192 -50.89 -4.65 -7.95
C CYS A 192 -50.40 -5.41 -6.70
N LEU A 193 -49.10 -5.40 -6.41
CA LEU A 193 -48.48 -6.21 -5.36
C LEU A 193 -48.13 -5.41 -4.10
N ASN A 194 -48.50 -4.12 -4.04
CA ASN A 194 -48.24 -3.21 -2.92
C ASN A 194 -46.80 -3.31 -2.37
N PRO A 195 -45.77 -3.03 -3.21
CA PRO A 195 -44.38 -3.26 -2.85
C PRO A 195 -43.90 -2.24 -1.81
N PHE A 196 -42.98 -2.69 -0.95
CA PHE A 196 -42.31 -1.89 0.07
C PHE A 196 -40.81 -2.19 0.07
N LEU A 197 -40.03 -1.34 0.73
CA LEU A 197 -38.58 -1.50 0.90
C LEU A 197 -38.27 -2.03 2.29
N ASP A 198 -37.33 -2.99 2.38
CA ASP A 198 -36.82 -3.64 3.59
C ASP A 198 -35.53 -2.99 4.14
#